data_AF-A0A1Y4QKX5-F1
#
_entry.id   AF-A0A1Y4QKX5-F1
#
_cell.length_a   1.000
_cell.length_b   1.000
_cell.length_c   1.000
_cell.angle_alpha   90.00
_cell.angle_beta   90.00
_cell.angle_gamma   90.00
#
_symmetry.space_group_name_H-M   'P 1'
#
loop_
_entity.id
_entity.type
_entity.pdbx_description
1 polymer ?
#
loop_
_entity_poly.entity_id
_entity_poly.type
_entity_poly.pdbx_seq_one_letter_code
_entity_poly.pdbx_strand_id
1 'polypeptide(L)'
;MADIKRIALLSGGGDCPGLNAVIRAVTKAAINEYGYEVIGYVYGYRGLYNNDYIELTVDKVENIYKEGGTILYSSNKDNLFDYLVDDGHGGKVKKDVSDVGVENLKKAGVDVLVVLGGDGTLTSARDFARKGVNVIGIPKTMDNDLPATDLTYGFISASSVGTEFIDRLNTTAKSHHRVICCELMGRDAGWIALYAGMAGNASCILIPEIPFTIDSIVRHVERRDKEGYPYTVIAVAEGAKYADGTKVIGKIVEDSPDPIRLGGIASKVADDLEKVIKNHEVRSVNPGHIIRGGDIQAYDRILSIRFGVKAVELIHEGKFGNVVTLKGEEMSYTSLEEVIGDAKFGKQKHVDPNGELVRAAKSIGICFGDD
;
A
#
# COMPACT_ATOMS: atom_id res chain seq x y z
N MET A 1 6.04 -4.52 -35.05
CA MET A 1 6.22 -4.45 -33.58
C MET A 1 7.30 -3.40 -33.31
N ALA A 2 7.24 -2.68 -32.19
CA ALA A 2 8.31 -1.75 -31.83
C ALA A 2 9.61 -2.54 -31.61
N ASP A 3 10.75 -2.01 -32.08
CA ASP A 3 12.08 -2.61 -31.87
C ASP A 3 12.55 -2.28 -30.45
N ILE A 4 12.02 -3.00 -29.46
CA ILE A 4 12.36 -2.82 -28.04
C ILE A 4 13.67 -3.54 -27.73
N LYS A 5 14.64 -2.80 -27.20
CA LYS A 5 15.96 -3.32 -26.79
C LYS A 5 16.19 -3.16 -25.31
N ARG A 6 15.77 -2.04 -24.72
CA ARG A 6 16.04 -1.74 -23.31
C ARG A 6 14.83 -1.18 -22.59
N ILE A 7 14.55 -1.73 -21.42
CA ILE A 7 13.51 -1.23 -20.50
C ILE A 7 14.15 -0.73 -19.20
N ALA A 8 13.51 0.25 -18.56
CA ALA A 8 13.92 0.75 -17.26
C ALA A 8 12.83 0.55 -16.21
N LEU A 9 13.21 0.18 -14.99
CA LEU A 9 12.32 0.11 -13.83
C LEU A 9 12.58 1.28 -12.88
N LEU A 10 11.53 1.74 -12.20
CA LEU A 10 11.67 2.51 -10.97
C LEU A 10 10.57 2.17 -9.98
N SER A 11 10.86 2.27 -8.69
CA SER A 11 9.88 2.19 -7.61
C SER A 11 9.72 3.54 -6.91
N GLY A 12 8.49 4.00 -6.75
CA GLY A 12 8.16 5.25 -6.06
C GLY A 12 7.17 5.05 -4.91
N GLY A 13 7.15 6.01 -3.97
CA GLY A 13 6.31 5.96 -2.78
C GLY A 13 6.79 4.97 -1.72
N GLY A 14 6.00 4.81 -0.65
CA GLY A 14 6.36 3.91 0.45
C GLY A 14 6.57 2.48 -0.03
N ASP A 15 7.54 1.79 0.53
CA ASP A 15 7.79 0.40 0.24
C ASP A 15 6.63 -0.50 0.72
N CYS A 16 6.51 -1.67 0.10
CA CYS A 16 5.61 -2.73 0.55
C CYS A 16 6.25 -4.09 0.24
N PRO A 17 5.81 -5.17 0.91
CA PRO A 17 6.26 -6.51 0.57
C PRO A 17 5.98 -6.84 -0.90
N GLY A 18 6.90 -7.55 -1.56
CA GLY A 18 6.74 -8.00 -2.95
C GLY A 18 7.39 -7.11 -4.03
N LEU A 19 7.88 -5.92 -3.69
CA LEU A 19 8.58 -5.03 -4.63
C LEU A 19 9.75 -5.73 -5.35
N ASN A 20 10.66 -6.34 -4.59
CA ASN A 20 11.79 -7.10 -5.14
C ASN A 20 11.34 -8.31 -5.98
N ALA A 21 10.21 -8.95 -5.62
CA ALA A 21 9.66 -10.05 -6.40
C ALA A 21 9.15 -9.58 -7.77
N VAL A 22 8.54 -8.39 -7.85
CA VAL A 22 8.14 -7.79 -9.14
C VAL A 22 9.35 -7.39 -9.96
N ILE A 23 10.35 -6.73 -9.35
CA ILE A 23 11.61 -6.37 -10.02
C ILE A 23 12.24 -7.62 -10.65
N ARG A 24 12.38 -8.70 -9.88
CA ARG A 24 12.89 -9.98 -10.38
C ARG A 24 12.04 -10.52 -11.54
N ALA A 25 10.72 -10.51 -11.40
CA ALA A 25 9.83 -11.08 -12.41
C ALA A 25 9.90 -10.33 -13.74
N VAL A 26 9.86 -8.99 -13.70
CA VAL A 26 10.03 -8.15 -14.90
C VAL A 26 11.40 -8.41 -15.52
N THR A 27 12.48 -8.36 -14.74
CA THR A 27 13.84 -8.57 -15.25
C THR A 27 14.00 -9.93 -15.91
N LYS A 28 13.58 -11.01 -15.24
CA LYS A 28 13.76 -12.37 -15.78
C LYS A 28 12.88 -12.61 -17.01
N ALA A 29 11.62 -12.14 -17.02
CA ALA A 29 10.76 -12.30 -18.19
C ALA A 29 11.27 -11.51 -19.39
N ALA A 30 11.67 -10.25 -19.19
CA ALA A 30 12.21 -9.39 -20.23
C ALA A 30 13.47 -9.98 -20.89
N ILE A 31 14.40 -10.50 -20.09
CA ILE A 31 15.63 -11.13 -20.60
C ILE A 31 15.34 -12.48 -21.26
N ASN A 32 14.60 -13.36 -20.58
CA ASN A 32 14.45 -14.75 -21.03
C ASN A 32 13.56 -14.90 -22.27
N GLU A 33 12.47 -14.14 -22.35
CA GLU A 33 11.50 -14.30 -23.44
C GLU A 33 11.78 -13.42 -24.64
N TYR A 34 12.34 -12.23 -24.41
CA TYR A 34 12.48 -11.21 -25.44
C TYR A 34 13.90 -10.67 -25.61
N GLY A 35 14.85 -11.07 -24.76
CA GLY A 35 16.24 -10.63 -24.85
C GLY A 35 16.45 -9.14 -24.56
N TYR A 36 15.52 -8.49 -23.84
CA TYR A 36 15.66 -7.09 -23.49
C TYR A 36 16.75 -6.87 -22.44
N GLU A 37 17.46 -5.75 -22.56
CA GLU A 37 18.28 -5.21 -21.50
C GLU A 37 17.42 -4.51 -20.45
N VAL A 38 17.80 -4.63 -19.19
CA VAL A 38 17.00 -4.11 -18.08
C VAL A 38 17.86 -3.27 -17.15
N ILE A 39 17.45 -2.02 -16.92
CA ILE A 39 18.06 -1.15 -15.92
C ILE A 39 17.04 -0.77 -14.84
N GLY A 40 17.50 -0.40 -13.65
CA GLY A 40 16.67 0.11 -12.58
C GLY A 40 17.19 1.45 -12.08
N TYR A 41 16.38 2.50 -12.17
CA TYR A 41 16.70 3.80 -11.57
C TYR A 41 16.58 3.70 -10.06
N VAL A 42 17.64 4.09 -9.35
CA VAL A 42 17.67 4.05 -7.88
C VAL A 42 16.97 5.27 -7.30
N TYR A 43 16.29 5.12 -6.17
CA TYR A 43 15.51 6.19 -5.52
C TYR A 43 14.36 6.76 -6.38
N GLY A 44 13.76 5.93 -7.23
CA GLY A 44 12.56 6.29 -7.99
C GLY A 44 12.82 7.41 -9.01
N TYR A 45 11.94 8.40 -9.03
CA TYR A 45 12.04 9.53 -9.95
C TYR A 45 13.28 10.40 -9.75
N ARG A 46 13.87 10.42 -8.54
CA ARG A 46 15.15 11.10 -8.30
C ARG A 46 16.30 10.46 -9.06
N GLY A 47 16.34 9.12 -9.12
CA GLY A 47 17.30 8.40 -9.96
C GLY A 47 17.13 8.76 -11.42
N LEU A 48 15.88 8.80 -11.89
CA LEU A 48 15.59 9.22 -13.26
C LEU A 48 16.08 10.64 -13.56
N TYR A 49 15.85 11.58 -12.64
CA TYR A 49 16.32 12.96 -12.78
C TYR A 49 17.86 13.08 -12.81
N ASN A 50 18.55 12.31 -11.98
CA ASN A 50 20.01 12.31 -11.90
C ASN A 50 20.69 11.37 -12.91
N ASN A 51 19.90 10.63 -13.69
CA ASN A 51 20.35 9.53 -14.54
C ASN A 51 21.17 8.45 -13.78
N ASP A 52 20.76 8.16 -12.55
CA ASP A 52 21.39 7.20 -11.65
C ASP A 52 20.63 5.87 -11.67
N TYR A 53 21.25 4.86 -12.28
CA TYR A 53 20.66 3.53 -12.45
C TYR A 53 21.70 2.42 -12.32
N ILE A 54 21.19 1.22 -12.02
CA ILE A 54 21.95 -0.02 -12.04
C ILE A 54 21.45 -0.94 -13.15
N GLU A 55 22.34 -1.71 -13.74
CA GLU A 55 21.94 -2.83 -14.60
C GLU A 55 21.33 -3.95 -13.76
N LEU A 56 20.23 -4.52 -14.23
CA LEU A 56 19.53 -5.65 -13.61
C LEU A 56 19.74 -6.89 -14.48
N THR A 57 20.61 -7.79 -14.00
CA THR A 57 20.88 -9.08 -14.65
C THR A 57 20.15 -10.20 -13.92
N VAL A 58 20.01 -11.36 -14.57
CA VAL A 58 19.41 -12.57 -13.96
C VAL A 58 20.06 -12.88 -12.61
N ASP A 59 21.40 -12.82 -12.53
CA ASP A 59 22.15 -13.09 -11.31
C ASP A 59 21.86 -12.09 -10.20
N LYS A 60 21.79 -10.78 -10.53
CA LYS A 60 21.52 -9.73 -9.54
C LYS A 60 20.13 -9.84 -8.91
N VAL A 61 19.16 -10.40 -9.63
CA VAL A 61 17.78 -10.51 -9.16
C VAL A 61 17.42 -11.91 -8.67
N GLU A 62 18.33 -12.89 -8.67
CA GLU A 62 17.96 -14.28 -8.44
C GLU A 62 17.31 -14.50 -7.07
N ASN A 63 17.89 -13.94 -6.02
CA ASN A 63 17.54 -14.24 -4.62
C ASN A 63 16.68 -13.17 -3.92
N ILE A 64 16.38 -12.05 -4.60
CA ILE A 64 15.71 -10.91 -3.96
C ILE A 64 14.19 -11.13 -3.75
N TYR A 65 13.61 -12.18 -4.34
CA TYR A 65 12.15 -12.41 -4.36
C TYR A 65 11.50 -12.61 -2.97
N LYS A 66 12.30 -12.94 -1.96
CA LYS A 66 11.84 -13.11 -0.57
C LYS A 66 12.15 -11.91 0.32
N GLU A 67 13.00 -11.00 -0.17
CA GLU A 67 13.49 -9.86 0.60
C GLU A 67 12.45 -8.75 0.60
N GLY A 68 12.12 -8.25 1.80
CA GLY A 68 11.31 -7.04 1.96
C GLY A 68 12.00 -5.79 1.40
N GLY A 69 11.26 -4.69 1.31
CA GLY A 69 11.77 -3.44 0.73
C GLY A 69 12.02 -3.53 -0.77
N THR A 70 12.99 -2.73 -1.26
CA THR A 70 13.38 -2.68 -2.67
C THR A 70 14.88 -2.46 -2.82
N ILE A 71 15.54 -3.25 -3.68
CA ILE A 71 16.96 -3.08 -4.02
C ILE A 71 17.24 -1.77 -4.78
N LEU A 72 16.20 -1.16 -5.36
CA LEU A 72 16.32 0.13 -6.04
C LEU A 72 16.17 1.31 -5.08
N TYR A 73 15.90 1.08 -3.80
CA TYR A 73 15.41 2.11 -2.89
C TYR A 73 14.13 2.79 -3.42
N SER A 74 13.58 3.73 -2.67
CA SER A 74 12.42 4.50 -3.11
C SER A 74 12.51 5.94 -2.62
N SER A 75 11.74 6.81 -3.26
CA SER A 75 11.45 8.15 -2.77
C SER A 75 9.95 8.36 -2.64
N ASN A 76 9.56 8.96 -1.51
CA ASN A 76 8.16 9.25 -1.20
C ASN A 76 7.75 10.68 -1.55
N LYS A 77 8.67 11.47 -2.11
CA LYS A 77 8.46 12.91 -2.34
C LYS A 77 8.70 13.35 -3.78
N ASP A 78 9.42 12.54 -4.55
CA ASP A 78 9.92 12.98 -5.85
C ASP A 78 8.89 12.73 -6.96
N ASN A 79 8.40 13.82 -7.54
CA ASN A 79 7.60 13.86 -8.76
C ASN A 79 8.28 14.85 -9.71
N LEU A 80 8.69 14.44 -10.91
CA LEU A 80 9.43 15.33 -11.82
C LEU A 80 8.57 16.44 -12.43
N PHE A 81 7.24 16.33 -12.37
CA PHE A 81 6.31 17.40 -12.79
C PHE A 81 6.09 18.45 -11.69
N ASP A 82 6.49 18.14 -10.45
CA ASP A 82 6.35 19.00 -9.27
C ASP A 82 7.55 18.79 -8.31
N TYR A 83 8.76 18.95 -8.84
CA TYR A 83 9.99 18.54 -8.16
C TYR A 83 10.56 19.66 -7.30
N LEU A 84 11.05 19.30 -6.12
CA LEU A 84 11.59 20.26 -5.16
C LEU A 84 13.08 20.53 -5.50
N VAL A 85 13.37 21.71 -6.06
CA VAL A 85 14.72 22.16 -6.42
C VAL A 85 15.20 23.27 -5.49
N ASP A 86 16.52 23.39 -5.34
CA ASP A 86 17.14 24.55 -4.68
C ASP A 86 16.86 25.82 -5.52
N ASP A 87 16.43 26.89 -4.88
CA ASP A 87 16.14 28.15 -5.55
C ASP A 87 17.40 29.00 -5.84
N GLY A 88 18.58 28.53 -5.43
CA GLY A 88 19.86 29.22 -5.57
C GLY A 88 20.11 30.27 -4.47
N HIS A 89 19.18 30.42 -3.54
CA HIS A 89 19.21 31.36 -2.42
C HIS A 89 19.10 30.67 -1.06
N GLY A 90 19.26 29.34 -1.02
CA GLY A 90 19.16 28.53 0.19
C GLY A 90 17.72 28.15 0.58
N GLY A 91 16.75 28.45 -0.29
CA GLY A 91 15.37 28.00 -0.21
C GLY A 91 15.09 26.85 -1.18
N LYS A 92 13.83 26.38 -1.19
CA LYS A 92 13.38 25.32 -2.09
C LYS A 92 12.12 25.76 -2.82
N VAL A 93 12.07 25.49 -4.11
CA VAL A 93 10.93 25.80 -4.97
C VAL A 93 10.50 24.57 -5.76
N LYS A 94 9.19 24.42 -5.96
CA LYS A 94 8.61 23.38 -6.79
C LYS A 94 8.67 23.78 -8.28
N LYS A 95 9.19 22.89 -9.11
CA LYS A 95 9.35 23.12 -10.55
C LYS A 95 9.12 21.85 -11.36
N ASP A 96 8.51 21.98 -12.52
CA ASP A 96 8.49 20.92 -13.53
C ASP A 96 9.89 20.78 -14.15
N VAL A 97 10.51 19.62 -13.92
CA VAL A 97 11.80 19.18 -14.46
C VAL A 97 11.67 17.88 -15.25
N SER A 98 10.45 17.50 -15.62
CA SER A 98 10.16 16.20 -16.26
C SER A 98 10.83 16.05 -17.64
N ASP A 99 11.11 17.14 -18.35
CA ASP A 99 11.87 17.10 -19.61
C ASP A 99 13.29 16.55 -19.41
N VAL A 100 13.92 16.82 -18.25
CA VAL A 100 15.22 16.23 -17.89
C VAL A 100 15.10 14.71 -17.78
N GLY A 101 14.02 14.21 -17.19
CA GLY A 101 13.73 12.78 -17.13
C GLY A 101 13.55 12.17 -18.53
N VAL A 102 12.80 12.84 -19.42
CA VAL A 102 12.64 12.37 -20.81
C VAL A 102 13.98 12.33 -21.55
N GLU A 103 14.83 13.34 -21.38
CA GLU A 103 16.17 13.34 -21.96
C GLU A 103 17.06 12.23 -21.40
N ASN A 104 17.00 11.97 -20.10
CA ASN A 104 17.80 10.92 -19.47
C ASN A 104 17.39 9.53 -19.92
N LEU A 105 16.10 9.26 -20.11
CA LEU A 105 15.63 8.02 -20.75
C LEU A 105 16.25 7.85 -22.14
N LYS A 106 16.24 8.90 -22.96
CA LYS A 106 16.85 8.88 -24.30
C LYS A 106 18.36 8.65 -24.24
N LYS A 107 19.08 9.35 -23.35
CA LYS A 107 20.53 9.20 -23.15
C LYS A 107 20.89 7.78 -22.69
N ALA A 108 20.06 7.17 -21.85
CA ALA A 108 20.21 5.80 -21.38
C ALA A 108 19.71 4.76 -22.40
N GLY A 109 19.18 5.17 -23.56
CA GLY A 109 18.67 4.28 -24.59
C GLY A 109 17.45 3.48 -24.15
N VAL A 110 16.62 4.02 -23.26
CA VAL A 110 15.43 3.34 -22.72
C VAL A 110 14.26 3.49 -23.69
N ASP A 111 13.71 2.37 -24.14
CA ASP A 111 12.56 2.32 -25.03
C ASP A 111 11.23 2.38 -24.25
N VAL A 112 11.19 1.80 -23.04
CA VAL A 112 10.00 1.73 -22.19
C VAL A 112 10.35 1.89 -20.71
N LEU A 113 9.58 2.72 -20.02
CA LEU A 113 9.66 2.93 -18.58
C LEU A 113 8.57 2.10 -17.85
N VAL A 114 8.98 1.23 -16.94
CA VAL A 114 8.12 0.45 -16.05
C VAL A 114 8.10 1.11 -14.68
N VAL A 115 6.91 1.51 -14.23
CA VAL A 115 6.73 2.29 -12.99
C VAL A 115 5.99 1.45 -11.95
N LEU A 116 6.66 1.15 -10.84
CA LEU A 116 6.10 0.43 -9.69
C LEU A 116 5.67 1.44 -8.64
N GLY A 117 4.37 1.59 -8.41
CA GLY A 117 3.89 2.74 -7.64
C GLY A 117 2.44 2.70 -7.19
N GLY A 118 2.13 3.49 -6.16
CA GLY A 118 0.76 3.82 -5.79
C GLY A 118 0.23 5.00 -6.61
N ASP A 119 -0.87 5.60 -6.18
CA ASP A 119 -1.58 6.69 -6.89
C ASP A 119 -0.67 7.84 -7.35
N GLY A 120 0.09 8.46 -6.45
CA GLY A 120 0.97 9.59 -6.80
C GLY A 120 2.09 9.22 -7.79
N THR A 121 2.63 8.00 -7.69
CA THR A 121 3.67 7.52 -8.61
C THR A 121 3.08 7.17 -9.97
N LEU A 122 1.91 6.54 -10.02
CA LEU A 122 1.21 6.24 -11.27
C LEU A 122 0.66 7.50 -11.95
N THR A 123 0.37 8.56 -11.19
CA THR A 123 0.06 9.89 -11.72
C THR A 123 1.22 10.43 -12.56
N SER A 124 2.43 10.39 -12.00
CA SER A 124 3.63 10.79 -12.74
C SER A 124 3.86 9.90 -13.96
N ALA A 125 3.57 8.60 -13.86
CA ALA A 125 3.66 7.65 -14.97
C ALA A 125 2.73 8.02 -16.14
N ARG A 126 1.47 8.38 -15.85
CA ARG A 126 0.50 8.90 -16.84
C ARG A 126 1.03 10.18 -17.50
N ASP A 127 1.56 11.10 -16.70
CA ASP A 127 2.02 12.39 -17.23
C ASP A 127 3.27 12.23 -18.13
N PHE A 128 4.15 11.26 -17.83
CA PHE A 128 5.22 10.85 -18.76
C PHE A 128 4.66 10.23 -20.05
N ALA A 129 3.61 9.42 -19.96
CA ALA A 129 2.94 8.86 -21.15
C ALA A 129 2.38 9.97 -22.04
N ARG A 130 1.79 11.02 -21.47
CA ARG A 130 1.32 12.22 -22.20
C ARG A 130 2.46 12.98 -22.88
N LYS A 131 3.67 12.91 -22.34
CA LYS A 131 4.89 13.45 -22.97
C LYS A 131 5.47 12.55 -24.07
N GLY A 132 4.81 11.43 -24.39
CA GLY A 132 5.25 10.51 -25.45
C GLY A 132 6.28 9.48 -25.00
N VAL A 133 6.49 9.31 -23.69
CA VAL A 133 7.28 8.19 -23.16
C VAL A 133 6.42 6.93 -23.20
N ASN A 134 6.96 5.82 -23.69
CA ASN A 134 6.29 4.53 -23.54
C ASN A 134 6.35 4.11 -22.07
N VAL A 135 5.19 3.95 -21.44
CA VAL A 135 5.09 3.65 -20.01
C VAL A 135 4.22 2.42 -19.78
N ILE A 136 4.63 1.56 -18.85
CA ILE A 136 3.78 0.52 -18.24
C ILE A 136 3.76 0.72 -16.72
N GLY A 137 2.56 0.83 -16.16
CA GLY A 137 2.37 0.90 -14.71
C GLY A 137 2.22 -0.49 -14.08
N ILE A 138 2.76 -0.66 -12.88
CA ILE A 138 2.50 -1.81 -12.02
C ILE A 138 2.01 -1.27 -10.66
N PRO A 139 0.76 -1.59 -10.25
CA PRO A 139 0.16 -1.00 -9.06
C PRO A 139 0.78 -1.57 -7.78
N LYS A 140 1.28 -0.67 -6.94
CA LYS A 140 2.00 -1.00 -5.70
C LYS A 140 1.40 -0.27 -4.51
N THR A 141 0.70 -1.00 -3.65
CA THR A 141 0.22 -0.50 -2.36
C THR A 141 -0.05 -1.68 -1.42
N MET A 142 0.31 -1.52 -0.15
CA MET A 142 -0.10 -2.48 0.88
C MET A 142 -1.54 -2.26 1.31
N ASP A 143 -2.10 -1.08 1.06
CA ASP A 143 -3.40 -0.66 1.59
C ASP A 143 -4.57 -1.25 0.77
N ASN A 144 -4.26 -1.87 -0.37
CA ASN A 144 -5.22 -2.42 -1.33
C ASN A 144 -6.29 -1.39 -1.70
N ASP A 145 -5.89 -0.14 -1.93
CA ASP A 145 -6.76 1.02 -2.14
C ASP A 145 -6.82 1.48 -3.60
N LEU A 146 -6.23 0.72 -4.53
CA LEU A 146 -6.28 1.02 -5.96
C LEU A 146 -7.53 0.38 -6.60
N PRO A 147 -8.48 1.18 -7.13
CA PRO A 147 -9.77 0.66 -7.61
C PRO A 147 -9.71 -0.07 -8.95
N ALA A 148 -8.63 0.06 -9.72
CA ALA A 148 -8.49 -0.62 -11.00
C ALA A 148 -8.13 -2.12 -10.89
N THR A 149 -7.80 -2.60 -9.70
CA THR A 149 -7.34 -3.98 -9.45
C THR A 149 -8.00 -4.54 -8.20
N ASP A 150 -8.39 -5.81 -8.24
CA ASP A 150 -9.05 -6.48 -7.11
C ASP A 150 -8.10 -6.63 -5.92
N LEU A 151 -6.83 -6.87 -6.22
CA LEU A 151 -5.78 -7.05 -5.23
C LEU A 151 -4.47 -6.40 -5.70
N THR A 152 -3.71 -5.89 -4.74
CA THR A 152 -2.34 -5.42 -4.94
C THR A 152 -1.38 -6.32 -4.19
N TYR A 153 -0.21 -6.58 -4.78
CA TYR A 153 0.82 -7.34 -4.07
C TYR A 153 1.30 -6.57 -2.85
N GLY A 154 1.62 -7.31 -1.79
CA GLY A 154 2.05 -6.80 -0.50
C GLY A 154 0.91 -6.64 0.50
N PHE A 155 -0.34 -6.57 0.06
CA PHE A 155 -1.51 -6.49 0.94
C PHE A 155 -1.68 -7.75 1.80
N ILE A 156 -1.53 -8.94 1.22
CA ILE A 156 -1.70 -10.19 1.96
C ILE A 156 -0.58 -10.36 3.00
N SER A 157 0.65 -10.00 2.65
CA SER A 157 1.79 -10.04 3.57
C SER A 157 1.62 -9.04 4.71
N ALA A 158 1.22 -7.80 4.41
CA ALA A 158 0.90 -6.80 5.42
C ALA A 158 -0.21 -7.27 6.37
N SER A 159 -1.30 -7.79 5.80
CA SER A 159 -2.43 -8.32 6.58
C SER A 159 -2.03 -9.53 7.43
N SER A 160 -1.14 -10.39 6.94
CA SER A 160 -0.61 -11.53 7.69
C SER A 160 0.22 -11.09 8.89
N VAL A 161 1.03 -10.03 8.76
CA VAL A 161 1.76 -9.46 9.90
C VAL A 161 0.77 -8.87 10.91
N GLY A 162 -0.22 -8.10 10.45
CA GLY A 162 -1.29 -7.59 11.33
C GLY A 162 -2.03 -8.70 12.07
N THR A 163 -2.32 -9.81 11.39
CA THR A 163 -2.93 -11.01 11.97
C THR A 163 -2.08 -11.55 13.11
N GLU A 164 -0.77 -11.71 12.89
CA GLU A 164 0.16 -12.21 13.91
C GLU A 164 0.20 -11.29 15.15
N PHE A 165 0.17 -9.97 14.95
CA PHE A 165 0.09 -9.02 16.06
C PHE A 165 -1.19 -9.23 16.87
N ILE A 166 -2.35 -9.30 16.22
CA ILE A 166 -3.63 -9.50 16.90
C ILE A 166 -3.67 -10.85 17.63
N ASP A 167 -3.18 -11.93 17.01
CA ASP A 167 -3.07 -13.25 17.65
C ASP A 167 -2.23 -13.21 18.92
N ARG A 168 -1.05 -12.57 18.87
CA ARG A 168 -0.18 -12.41 20.04
C ARG A 168 -0.87 -11.57 21.11
N LEU A 169 -1.56 -10.50 20.73
CA LEU A 169 -2.30 -9.65 21.68
C LEU A 169 -3.45 -10.41 22.35
N ASN A 170 -4.14 -11.29 21.64
CA ASN A 170 -5.19 -12.14 22.20
C ASN A 170 -4.69 -12.99 23.36
N THR A 171 -3.48 -13.55 23.28
CA THR A 171 -2.92 -14.38 24.36
C THR A 171 -2.71 -13.60 25.67
N THR A 172 -2.16 -12.39 25.59
CA THR A 172 -1.90 -11.54 26.77
C THR A 172 -3.16 -10.83 27.25
N ALA A 173 -4.07 -10.46 26.34
CA ALA A 173 -5.37 -9.91 26.70
C ALA A 173 -6.17 -10.92 27.54
N LYS A 174 -6.22 -12.18 27.08
CA LYS A 174 -6.90 -13.27 27.79
C LYS A 174 -6.29 -13.56 29.16
N SER A 175 -4.96 -13.58 29.26
CA SER A 175 -4.28 -13.93 30.52
C SER A 175 -4.45 -12.88 31.63
N HIS A 176 -4.70 -11.64 31.26
CA HIS A 176 -4.77 -10.51 32.19
C HIS A 176 -6.12 -9.79 32.19
N HIS A 177 -7.13 -10.36 31.53
CA HIS A 177 -8.46 -9.78 31.38
C HIS A 177 -8.41 -8.33 30.88
N ARG A 178 -7.74 -8.08 29.75
CA ARG A 178 -7.52 -6.73 29.21
C ARG A 178 -8.37 -6.42 28.00
N VAL A 179 -8.62 -5.13 27.81
CA VAL A 179 -9.01 -4.58 26.51
C VAL A 179 -7.76 -4.03 25.82
N ILE A 180 -7.47 -4.44 24.59
CA ILE A 180 -6.27 -3.99 23.88
C ILE A 180 -6.66 -3.45 22.49
N CYS A 181 -6.33 -2.19 22.23
CA CYS A 181 -6.47 -1.54 20.93
C CYS A 181 -5.18 -1.70 20.12
N CYS A 182 -5.25 -2.37 18.97
CA CYS A 182 -4.13 -2.55 18.05
C CYS A 182 -4.31 -1.63 16.84
N GLU A 183 -3.44 -0.63 16.69
CA GLU A 183 -3.47 0.24 15.52
C GLU A 183 -2.92 -0.48 14.30
N LEU A 184 -3.60 -0.39 13.16
CA LEU A 184 -3.17 -0.99 11.89
C LEU A 184 -3.13 0.09 10.81
N MET A 185 -2.24 -0.10 9.84
CA MET A 185 -2.14 0.77 8.66
C MET A 185 -3.37 0.60 7.76
N GLY A 186 -3.53 1.49 6.79
CA GLY A 186 -4.61 1.46 5.80
C GLY A 186 -5.13 2.85 5.45
N ARG A 187 -4.64 3.88 6.12
CA ARG A 187 -4.95 5.28 5.88
C ARG A 187 -6.46 5.52 5.77
N ASP A 188 -6.96 5.81 4.58
CA ASP A 188 -8.36 6.13 4.33
C ASP A 188 -9.21 4.89 3.99
N ALA A 189 -8.60 3.69 3.91
CA ALA A 189 -9.27 2.42 3.62
C ALA A 189 -9.07 1.36 4.73
N GLY A 190 -10.12 0.61 5.04
CA GLY A 190 -10.15 -0.36 6.14
C GLY A 190 -9.60 -1.75 5.84
N TRP A 191 -9.01 -1.99 4.66
CA TRP A 191 -8.75 -3.36 4.17
C TRP A 191 -7.82 -4.18 5.08
N ILE A 192 -6.70 -3.61 5.52
CA ILE A 192 -5.75 -4.32 6.40
C ILE A 192 -6.42 -4.61 7.74
N ALA A 193 -7.09 -3.63 8.35
CA ALA A 193 -7.75 -3.81 9.64
C ALA A 193 -8.87 -4.86 9.57
N LEU A 194 -9.64 -4.89 8.48
CA LEU A 194 -10.67 -5.91 8.26
C LEU A 194 -10.06 -7.31 8.11
N TYR A 195 -9.08 -7.48 7.22
CA TYR A 195 -8.47 -8.80 6.98
C TYR A 195 -7.71 -9.31 8.20
N ALA A 196 -6.84 -8.49 8.78
CA ALA A 196 -6.07 -8.85 9.96
C ALA A 196 -6.97 -9.05 11.18
N GLY A 197 -7.99 -8.22 11.36
CA GLY A 197 -8.97 -8.34 12.44
C GLY A 197 -9.75 -9.65 12.38
N MET A 198 -10.28 -9.99 11.20
CA MET A 198 -11.01 -11.24 11.01
C MET A 198 -10.11 -12.46 11.20
N ALA A 199 -8.92 -12.46 10.59
CA ALA A 199 -8.00 -13.59 10.63
C ALA A 199 -7.36 -13.79 12.03
N GLY A 200 -7.05 -12.68 12.73
CA GLY A 200 -6.41 -12.70 14.05
C GLY A 200 -7.39 -12.77 15.21
N ASN A 201 -8.69 -12.98 14.94
CA ASN A 201 -9.75 -13.05 15.93
C ASN A 201 -9.86 -11.78 16.81
N ALA A 202 -9.86 -10.61 16.18
CA ALA A 202 -10.26 -9.37 16.82
C ALA A 202 -11.78 -9.38 17.04
N SER A 203 -12.19 -9.13 18.28
CA SER A 203 -13.59 -9.05 18.68
C SER A 203 -14.30 -7.78 18.17
N CYS A 204 -13.53 -6.72 17.91
CA CYS A 204 -14.01 -5.47 17.35
C CYS A 204 -13.03 -4.95 16.31
N ILE A 205 -13.53 -4.43 15.18
CA ILE A 205 -12.73 -3.89 14.09
C ILE A 205 -13.25 -2.50 13.73
N LEU A 206 -12.43 -1.46 13.93
CA LEU A 206 -12.76 -0.08 13.62
C LEU A 206 -12.10 0.31 12.29
N ILE A 207 -12.92 0.68 11.30
CA ILE A 207 -12.46 1.04 9.95
C ILE A 207 -12.92 2.45 9.54
N PRO A 208 -12.24 3.14 8.61
CA PRO A 208 -12.63 4.49 8.15
C PRO A 208 -14.04 4.59 7.57
N GLU A 209 -14.54 3.48 7.01
CA GLU A 209 -15.82 3.39 6.32
C GLU A 209 -17.02 3.25 7.27
N ILE A 210 -16.80 2.80 8.51
CA ILE A 210 -17.84 2.62 9.53
C ILE A 210 -17.49 3.47 10.75
N PRO A 211 -18.10 4.67 10.90
CA PRO A 211 -17.89 5.51 12.07
C PRO A 211 -18.34 4.81 13.35
N PHE A 212 -17.57 4.94 14.43
CA PHE A 212 -17.84 4.23 15.69
C PHE A 212 -18.20 5.15 16.85
N THR A 213 -18.78 4.57 17.90
CA THR A 213 -18.98 5.23 19.21
C THR A 213 -18.32 4.44 20.32
N ILE A 214 -17.82 5.13 21.34
CA ILE A 214 -17.26 4.50 22.55
C ILE A 214 -18.34 3.66 23.25
N ASP A 215 -19.57 4.14 23.30
CA ASP A 215 -20.68 3.43 23.96
C ASP A 215 -20.99 2.08 23.30
N SER A 216 -20.93 1.99 21.96
CA SER A 216 -21.12 0.73 21.24
C SER A 216 -20.00 -0.27 21.57
N ILE A 217 -18.75 0.20 21.63
CA ILE A 217 -17.61 -0.62 22.02
C ILE A 217 -17.75 -1.09 23.48
N VAL A 218 -18.17 -0.22 24.41
CA VAL A 218 -18.41 -0.58 25.82
C VAL A 218 -19.48 -1.66 25.93
N ARG A 219 -20.63 -1.50 25.24
CA ARG A 219 -21.68 -2.53 25.21
C ARG A 219 -21.15 -3.88 24.72
N HIS A 220 -20.28 -3.85 23.71
CA HIS A 220 -19.66 -5.06 23.18
C HIS A 220 -18.72 -5.73 24.20
N VAL A 221 -17.87 -4.96 24.88
CA VAL A 221 -17.00 -5.49 25.95
C VAL A 221 -17.83 -6.11 27.07
N GLU A 222 -18.84 -5.41 27.57
CA GLU A 222 -19.72 -5.92 28.64
C GLU A 222 -20.50 -7.18 28.22
N ARG A 223 -20.88 -7.29 26.95
CA ARG A 223 -21.51 -8.50 26.41
C ARG A 223 -20.54 -9.68 26.47
N ARG A 224 -19.29 -9.48 26.02
CA ARG A 224 -18.26 -10.52 26.05
C ARG A 224 -17.94 -10.98 27.47
N ASP A 225 -17.90 -10.07 28.44
CA ASP A 225 -17.71 -10.41 29.85
C ASP A 225 -18.81 -11.36 30.35
N LYS A 226 -20.08 -11.06 30.03
CA LYS A 226 -21.24 -11.90 30.38
C LYS A 226 -21.21 -13.28 29.71
N GLU A 227 -20.58 -13.38 28.54
CA GLU A 227 -20.37 -14.62 27.81
C GLU A 227 -19.17 -15.44 28.32
N GLY A 228 -18.43 -14.93 29.32
CA GLY A 228 -17.27 -15.62 29.90
C GLY A 228 -15.95 -15.34 29.17
N TYR A 229 -15.90 -14.28 28.35
CA TYR A 229 -14.70 -13.80 27.67
C TYR A 229 -14.27 -12.44 28.24
N PRO A 230 -13.63 -12.38 29.42
CA PRO A 230 -13.29 -11.14 30.11
C PRO A 230 -12.10 -10.40 29.47
N TYR A 231 -12.04 -10.35 28.14
CA TYR A 231 -10.98 -9.69 27.38
C TYR A 231 -11.49 -9.37 25.98
N THR A 232 -10.94 -8.30 25.39
CA THR A 232 -11.32 -7.83 24.05
C THR A 232 -10.09 -7.28 23.34
N VAL A 233 -9.78 -7.81 22.15
CA VAL A 233 -8.82 -7.17 21.24
C VAL A 233 -9.61 -6.40 20.18
N ILE A 234 -9.21 -5.15 19.96
CA ILE A 234 -9.83 -4.22 19.03
C ILE A 234 -8.80 -3.89 17.95
N ALA A 235 -9.07 -4.25 16.70
CA ALA A 235 -8.27 -3.81 15.56
C ALA A 235 -8.73 -2.41 15.14
N VAL A 236 -7.81 -1.44 15.04
CA VAL A 236 -8.14 -0.04 14.77
C VAL A 236 -7.35 0.44 13.56
N ALA A 237 -8.01 0.65 12.42
CA ALA A 237 -7.37 1.29 11.27
C ALA A 237 -6.96 2.73 11.62
N GLU A 238 -5.79 3.17 11.16
CA GLU A 238 -5.24 4.50 11.47
C GLU A 238 -6.15 5.68 11.05
N GLY A 239 -7.02 5.48 10.05
CA GLY A 239 -8.03 6.46 9.63
C GLY A 239 -9.45 6.18 10.10
N ALA A 240 -9.65 5.25 11.04
CA ALA A 240 -10.93 5.08 11.71
C ALA A 240 -11.38 6.40 12.35
N LYS A 241 -12.69 6.62 12.39
CA LYS A 241 -13.27 7.89 12.82
C LYS A 241 -14.45 7.68 13.76
N TYR A 242 -14.61 8.59 14.70
CA TYR A 242 -15.77 8.62 15.57
C TYR A 242 -17.03 9.00 14.78
N ALA A 243 -18.21 8.67 15.30
CA ALA A 243 -19.50 9.00 14.69
C ALA A 243 -19.74 10.51 14.51
N ASP A 244 -19.10 11.36 15.32
CA ASP A 244 -19.11 12.81 15.17
C ASP A 244 -18.18 13.34 14.07
N GLY A 245 -17.47 12.44 13.37
CA GLY A 245 -16.52 12.77 12.31
C GLY A 245 -15.09 13.01 12.80
N THR A 246 -14.82 12.92 14.10
CA THR A 246 -13.49 13.14 14.66
C THR A 246 -12.49 12.11 14.10
N LYS A 247 -11.43 12.63 13.46
CA LYS A 247 -10.23 11.88 13.05
C LYS A 247 -9.06 12.25 13.94
N VAL A 248 -8.12 11.33 14.15
CA VAL A 248 -6.88 11.60 14.89
C VAL A 248 -5.72 11.78 13.91
N ILE A 249 -5.12 12.97 13.96
CA ILE A 249 -3.93 13.32 13.18
C ILE A 249 -2.73 13.22 14.10
N GLY A 250 -1.78 12.34 13.80
CA GLY A 250 -0.56 12.19 14.58
C GLY A 250 0.43 13.32 14.33
N LYS A 251 0.63 13.71 13.06
CA LYS A 251 1.59 14.76 12.66
C LYS A 251 1.22 15.45 11.35
N ILE A 252 1.56 16.72 11.21
CA ILE A 252 1.55 17.46 9.94
C ILE A 252 3.00 17.66 9.45
N VAL A 253 3.27 17.36 8.19
CA VAL A 253 4.58 17.51 7.53
C VAL A 253 4.40 18.35 6.26
N GLU A 254 4.61 19.66 6.37
CA GLU A 254 4.30 20.62 5.30
C GLU A 254 5.04 20.30 3.98
N ASP A 255 6.30 19.86 4.04
CA ASP A 255 7.12 19.53 2.87
C ASP A 255 6.89 18.11 2.31
N SER A 256 5.72 17.53 2.51
CA SER A 256 5.36 16.19 2.04
C SER A 256 4.25 16.30 1.00
N PRO A 257 4.28 15.52 -0.10
CA PRO A 257 3.14 15.44 -1.03
C PRO A 257 1.85 15.01 -0.33
N ASP A 258 2.03 14.32 0.79
CA ASP A 258 1.00 13.97 1.73
C ASP A 258 1.32 14.59 3.12
N PRO A 259 0.76 15.76 3.44
CA PRO A 259 1.11 16.49 4.66
C PRO A 259 0.57 15.85 5.94
N ILE A 260 -0.54 15.11 5.86
CA ILE A 260 -1.23 14.57 7.04
C ILE A 260 -0.70 13.17 7.32
N ARG A 261 -0.13 12.97 8.51
CA ARG A 261 0.24 11.66 9.02
C ARG A 261 -0.78 11.23 10.08
N LEU A 262 -1.55 10.21 9.73
CA LEU A 262 -2.44 9.54 10.68
C LEU A 262 -1.62 8.74 11.69
N GLY A 263 -2.23 8.48 12.84
CA GLY A 263 -1.64 7.69 13.91
C GLY A 263 -2.07 8.15 15.30
N GLY A 264 -2.11 7.22 16.23
CA GLY A 264 -2.51 7.46 17.62
C GLY A 264 -4.01 7.32 17.89
N ILE A 265 -4.81 6.92 16.89
CA ILE A 265 -6.24 6.62 17.07
C ILE A 265 -6.44 5.47 18.05
N ALA A 266 -5.61 4.42 18.02
CA ALA A 266 -5.75 3.32 18.98
C ALA A 266 -5.46 3.77 20.42
N SER A 267 -4.52 4.72 20.60
CA SER A 267 -4.26 5.32 21.91
C SER A 267 -5.43 6.18 22.38
N LYS A 268 -5.96 7.02 21.50
CA LYS A 268 -7.16 7.84 21.77
C LYS A 268 -8.35 6.96 22.18
N VAL A 269 -8.61 5.88 21.43
CA VAL A 269 -9.71 4.95 21.72
C VAL A 269 -9.47 4.25 23.07
N ALA A 270 -8.24 3.81 23.34
CA ALA A 270 -7.90 3.23 24.64
C ALA A 270 -8.13 4.22 25.80
N ASP A 271 -7.68 5.46 25.66
CA ASP A 271 -7.87 6.51 26.68
C ASP A 271 -9.34 6.83 26.94
N ASP A 272 -10.17 6.82 25.88
CA ASP A 272 -11.60 7.07 26.02
C ASP A 272 -12.34 5.87 26.64
N LEU A 273 -11.91 4.64 26.34
CA LEU A 273 -12.44 3.41 26.95
C LEU A 273 -12.05 3.28 28.43
N GLU A 274 -10.81 3.60 28.80
CA GLU A 274 -10.30 3.52 30.19
C GLU A 274 -11.12 4.41 31.14
N LYS A 275 -11.70 5.52 30.66
CA LYS A 275 -12.55 6.42 31.46
C LYS A 275 -13.89 5.79 31.85
N VAL A 276 -14.38 4.83 31.08
CA VAL A 276 -15.75 4.28 31.20
C VAL A 276 -15.77 2.81 31.58
N ILE A 277 -14.78 2.02 31.15
CA ILE A 277 -14.61 0.62 31.52
C ILE A 277 -13.84 0.54 32.84
N LYS A 278 -14.49 0.02 33.89
CA LYS A 278 -13.90 -0.04 35.25
C LYS A 278 -13.25 -1.37 35.60
N ASN A 279 -13.59 -2.44 34.86
CA ASN A 279 -13.22 -3.81 35.22
C ASN A 279 -12.03 -4.36 34.43
N HIS A 280 -11.53 -3.60 33.46
CA HIS A 280 -10.42 -4.00 32.60
C HIS A 280 -9.39 -2.88 32.52
N GLU A 281 -8.12 -3.28 32.57
CA GLU A 281 -7.04 -2.41 32.10
C GLU A 281 -7.12 -2.32 30.58
N VAL A 282 -7.14 -1.10 30.04
CA VAL A 282 -7.14 -0.83 28.60
C VAL A 282 -5.73 -0.45 28.16
N ARG A 283 -5.27 -1.03 27.06
CA ARG A 283 -3.95 -0.73 26.47
C ARG A 283 -4.06 -0.43 24.99
N SER A 284 -3.08 0.27 24.47
CA SER A 284 -2.89 0.45 23.02
C SER A 284 -1.53 -0.07 22.57
N VAL A 285 -1.47 -0.59 21.34
CA VAL A 285 -0.24 -1.06 20.70
C VAL A 285 -0.24 -0.59 19.25
N ASN A 286 0.89 -0.03 18.80
CA ASN A 286 1.09 0.37 17.41
C ASN A 286 2.30 -0.39 16.81
N PRO A 287 2.09 -1.43 15.99
CA PRO A 287 3.16 -2.09 15.23
C PRO A 287 3.81 -1.18 14.18
N GLY A 288 3.10 -0.16 13.70
CA GLY A 288 3.59 0.85 12.77
C GLY A 288 4.22 0.23 11.52
N HIS A 289 5.44 0.66 11.23
CA HIS A 289 6.15 0.27 10.00
C HIS A 289 6.58 -1.20 9.96
N ILE A 290 6.44 -1.97 11.06
CA ILE A 290 6.71 -3.42 11.04
C ILE A 290 5.79 -4.11 10.03
N ILE A 291 4.55 -3.62 9.85
CA ILE A 291 3.58 -4.17 8.89
C ILE A 291 4.08 -4.08 7.43
N ARG A 292 4.98 -3.15 7.12
CA ARG A 292 5.57 -2.98 5.78
C ARG A 292 6.75 -3.91 5.51
N GLY A 293 7.42 -4.33 6.58
CA GLY A 293 8.69 -5.05 6.51
C GLY A 293 8.54 -6.56 6.65
N GLY A 294 9.67 -7.25 6.50
CA GLY A 294 9.77 -8.69 6.75
C GLY A 294 9.54 -9.56 5.51
N ASP A 295 9.32 -10.84 5.78
CA ASP A 295 9.18 -11.86 4.76
C ASP A 295 7.85 -11.73 4.00
N ILE A 296 7.91 -12.00 2.70
CA ILE A 296 6.75 -11.93 1.82
C ILE A 296 6.00 -13.27 1.87
N GLN A 297 4.68 -13.25 2.00
CA GLN A 297 3.83 -14.43 1.95
C GLN A 297 3.84 -15.08 0.55
N ALA A 298 3.62 -16.40 0.49
CA ALA A 298 3.68 -17.16 -0.78
C ALA A 298 2.72 -16.60 -1.85
N TYR A 299 1.51 -16.21 -1.44
CA TYR A 299 0.52 -15.63 -2.34
C TYR A 299 1.03 -14.35 -2.99
N ASP A 300 1.59 -13.42 -2.21
CA ASP A 300 2.14 -12.18 -2.75
C ASP A 300 3.35 -12.42 -3.66
N ARG A 301 4.20 -13.40 -3.37
CA ARG A 301 5.31 -13.78 -4.27
C ARG A 301 4.79 -14.23 -5.63
N ILE A 302 3.75 -15.08 -5.64
CA ILE A 302 3.11 -15.55 -6.88
C ILE A 302 2.43 -14.38 -7.60
N LEU A 303 1.70 -13.54 -6.88
CA LEU A 303 1.04 -12.37 -7.46
C LEU A 303 2.06 -11.41 -8.08
N SER A 304 3.16 -11.10 -7.39
CA SER A 304 4.25 -10.28 -7.92
C SER A 304 4.86 -10.85 -9.19
N ILE A 305 5.02 -12.19 -9.29
CA ILE A 305 5.48 -12.84 -10.52
C ILE A 305 4.50 -12.55 -11.66
N ARG A 306 3.20 -12.76 -11.42
CA ARG A 306 2.16 -12.56 -12.42
C ARG A 306 2.07 -11.11 -12.89
N PHE A 307 2.18 -10.14 -11.98
CA PHE A 307 2.25 -8.71 -12.32
C PHE A 307 3.46 -8.38 -13.19
N GLY A 308 4.65 -8.88 -12.81
CA GLY A 308 5.87 -8.61 -13.55
C GLY A 308 5.86 -9.22 -14.96
N VAL A 309 5.45 -10.48 -15.09
CA VAL A 309 5.32 -11.15 -16.39
C VAL A 309 4.30 -10.42 -17.27
N LYS A 310 3.12 -10.10 -16.73
CA LYS A 310 2.09 -9.39 -17.50
C LYS A 310 2.58 -8.03 -18.00
N ALA A 311 3.35 -7.30 -17.19
CA ALA A 311 3.92 -6.02 -17.62
C ALA A 311 4.82 -6.20 -18.85
N VAL A 312 5.67 -7.24 -18.88
CA VAL A 312 6.56 -7.51 -20.02
C VAL A 312 5.77 -7.96 -21.26
N GLU A 313 4.71 -8.76 -21.11
CA GLU A 313 3.79 -9.08 -22.21
C GLU A 313 3.22 -7.81 -22.85
N LEU A 314 2.74 -6.86 -22.03
CA LEU A 314 2.20 -5.59 -22.53
C LEU A 314 3.26 -4.74 -23.25
N ILE A 315 4.51 -4.76 -22.78
CA ILE A 315 5.64 -4.12 -23.46
C ILE A 315 5.83 -4.71 -24.85
N HIS A 316 5.89 -6.03 -24.94
CA HIS A 316 6.09 -6.74 -26.20
C HIS A 316 4.93 -6.51 -27.19
N GLU A 317 3.69 -6.48 -26.68
CA GLU A 317 2.49 -6.20 -27.48
C GLU A 317 2.35 -4.71 -27.87
N GLY A 318 3.23 -3.82 -27.39
CA GLY A 318 3.19 -2.38 -27.67
C GLY A 318 2.02 -1.66 -27.00
N LYS A 319 1.47 -2.22 -25.91
CA LYS A 319 0.32 -1.69 -25.18
C LYS A 319 0.73 -0.65 -24.13
N PHE A 320 1.46 0.37 -24.57
CA PHE A 320 1.94 1.45 -23.71
C PHE A 320 0.79 2.32 -23.18
N GLY A 321 1.05 3.04 -22.09
CA GLY A 321 0.06 3.89 -21.42
C GLY A 321 -0.93 3.11 -20.54
N ASN A 322 -0.66 1.84 -20.27
CA ASN A 322 -1.52 0.97 -19.46
C ASN A 322 -0.88 0.60 -18.12
N VAL A 323 -1.72 0.23 -17.17
CA VAL A 323 -1.35 -0.35 -15.88
C VAL A 323 -1.86 -1.77 -15.80
N VAL A 324 -1.03 -2.69 -15.29
CA VAL A 324 -1.40 -4.08 -15.06
C VAL A 324 -2.43 -4.16 -13.94
N THR A 325 -3.43 -5.04 -14.06
CA THR A 325 -4.47 -5.23 -13.05
C THR A 325 -4.77 -6.71 -12.83
N LEU A 326 -5.35 -7.05 -11.69
CA LEU A 326 -5.95 -8.36 -11.42
C LEU A 326 -7.48 -8.21 -11.43
N LYS A 327 -8.17 -9.04 -12.20
CA LYS A 327 -9.64 -9.14 -12.21
C LYS A 327 -10.05 -10.60 -12.01
N GLY A 328 -10.62 -10.91 -10.86
CA GLY A 328 -10.82 -12.27 -10.39
C GLY A 328 -9.49 -13.03 -10.39
N GLU A 329 -9.41 -14.09 -11.18
CA GLU A 329 -8.20 -14.90 -11.32
C GLU A 329 -7.33 -14.50 -12.51
N GLU A 330 -7.72 -13.51 -13.32
CA GLU A 330 -7.02 -13.18 -14.57
C GLU A 330 -6.17 -11.91 -14.45
N MET A 331 -4.96 -11.95 -15.01
CA MET A 331 -4.15 -10.74 -15.19
C MET A 331 -4.69 -9.96 -16.38
N SER A 332 -5.02 -8.70 -16.15
CA SER A 332 -5.58 -7.79 -17.13
C SER A 332 -4.78 -6.50 -17.16
N TYR A 333 -5.32 -5.49 -17.84
CA TYR A 333 -4.77 -4.14 -17.86
C TYR A 333 -5.88 -3.13 -18.09
N THR A 334 -5.61 -1.87 -17.76
CA THR A 334 -6.48 -0.73 -18.08
C THR A 334 -5.61 0.49 -18.33
N SER A 335 -6.18 1.54 -18.91
CA SER A 335 -5.42 2.75 -19.22
C SER A 335 -5.01 3.50 -17.95
N LEU A 336 -3.78 4.02 -17.92
CA LEU A 336 -3.31 4.93 -16.86
C LEU A 336 -4.19 6.18 -16.74
N GLU A 337 -4.78 6.63 -17.85
CA GLU A 337 -5.76 7.73 -17.86
C GLU A 337 -7.01 7.38 -17.08
N GLU A 338 -7.51 6.15 -17.19
CA GLU A 338 -8.72 5.77 -16.48
C GLU A 338 -8.47 5.59 -14.98
N VAL A 339 -7.28 5.11 -14.59
CA VAL A 339 -6.94 4.87 -13.18
C VAL A 339 -6.70 6.16 -12.41
N ILE A 340 -6.07 7.15 -13.03
CA ILE A 340 -5.66 8.40 -12.34
C ILE A 340 -6.51 9.61 -12.78
N GLY A 341 -7.00 9.60 -14.02
CA GLY A 341 -7.58 10.78 -14.67
C GLY A 341 -9.09 10.97 -14.48
N ASP A 342 -9.86 9.95 -14.06
CA ASP A 342 -11.31 10.03 -14.18
C ASP A 342 -12.12 9.31 -13.10
N ALA A 343 -13.35 9.78 -12.88
CA ALA A 343 -14.31 9.29 -11.89
C ALA A 343 -14.77 7.84 -12.09
N LYS A 344 -14.35 7.17 -13.18
CA LYS A 344 -14.80 5.84 -13.60
C LYS A 344 -14.50 4.75 -12.58
N PHE A 345 -13.34 4.79 -11.93
CA PHE A 345 -12.97 3.84 -10.87
C PHE A 345 -13.13 4.43 -9.46
N GLY A 346 -13.46 5.73 -9.35
CA GLY A 346 -13.35 6.45 -8.09
C GLY A 346 -11.90 6.77 -7.73
N LYS A 347 -11.69 7.59 -6.69
CA LYS A 347 -10.34 8.00 -6.27
C LYS A 347 -9.60 6.92 -5.46
N GLN A 348 -10.34 6.10 -4.72
CA GLN A 348 -9.80 5.05 -3.85
C GLN A 348 -10.79 3.89 -3.73
N LYS A 349 -10.25 2.67 -3.55
CA LYS A 349 -11.02 1.46 -3.26
C LYS A 349 -11.21 1.35 -1.74
N HIS A 350 -12.44 1.57 -1.29
CA HIS A 350 -12.83 1.43 0.12
C HIS A 350 -13.51 0.08 0.38
N VAL A 351 -13.49 -0.35 1.64
CA VAL A 351 -14.33 -1.46 2.10
C VAL A 351 -15.80 -1.06 1.93
N ASP A 352 -16.62 -1.91 1.33
CA ASP A 352 -18.07 -1.72 1.32
C ASP A 352 -18.64 -2.03 2.72
N PRO A 353 -19.20 -1.05 3.47
CA PRO A 353 -19.78 -1.27 4.80
C PRO A 353 -20.92 -2.30 4.80
N ASN A 354 -21.59 -2.45 3.66
CA ASN A 354 -22.66 -3.41 3.49
C ASN A 354 -22.20 -4.66 2.73
N GLY A 355 -20.91 -4.76 2.40
CA GLY A 355 -20.33 -5.81 1.57
C GLY A 355 -20.26 -7.17 2.26
N GLU A 356 -19.91 -8.20 1.50
CA GLU A 356 -19.88 -9.59 1.98
C GLU A 356 -18.96 -9.77 3.20
N LEU A 357 -17.74 -9.23 3.16
CA LEU A 357 -16.77 -9.39 4.25
C LEU A 357 -17.24 -8.75 5.56
N VAL A 358 -17.83 -7.55 5.50
CA VAL A 358 -18.37 -6.88 6.69
C VAL A 358 -19.55 -7.66 7.26
N ARG A 359 -20.48 -8.12 6.39
CA ARG A 359 -21.60 -8.98 6.82
C ARG A 359 -21.11 -10.30 7.43
N ALA A 360 -20.09 -10.92 6.85
CA ALA A 360 -19.49 -12.14 7.38
C ALA A 360 -18.87 -11.91 8.77
N ALA A 361 -18.11 -10.83 8.93
CA ALA A 361 -17.54 -10.43 10.22
C ALA A 361 -18.63 -10.20 11.28
N LYS A 362 -19.67 -9.41 10.96
CA LYS A 362 -20.81 -9.19 11.87
C LYS A 362 -21.53 -10.50 12.21
N SER A 363 -21.69 -11.41 11.26
CA SER A 363 -22.38 -12.70 11.45
C SER A 363 -21.67 -13.63 12.43
N ILE A 364 -20.35 -13.54 12.54
CA ILE A 364 -19.56 -14.30 13.54
C ILE A 364 -19.38 -13.51 14.85
N GLY A 365 -20.06 -12.38 15.01
CA GLY A 365 -20.13 -11.61 16.26
C GLY A 365 -19.06 -10.54 16.42
N ILE A 366 -18.31 -10.19 15.36
CA ILE A 366 -17.36 -9.07 15.37
C ILE A 366 -18.13 -7.74 15.33
N CYS A 367 -17.78 -6.84 16.26
CA CYS A 367 -18.34 -5.50 16.35
C CYS A 367 -17.56 -4.50 15.47
N PHE A 368 -18.25 -3.49 14.95
CA PHE A 368 -17.63 -2.36 14.23
C PHE A 368 -17.83 -1.01 14.96
N GLY A 369 -18.44 -1.04 16.15
CA GLY A 369 -18.71 0.14 16.98
C GLY A 369 -19.90 0.98 16.49
N ASP A 370 -20.72 0.45 15.61
CA ASP A 370 -21.86 1.10 14.95
C ASP A 370 -23.25 0.62 15.42
N ASP A 371 -23.29 -0.36 16.33
CA ASP A 371 -24.52 -0.93 16.90
C ASP A 371 -25.04 -0.15 18.11
#